data_AF-A0A956W4R4-F1
#
_entry.id   AF-A0A956W4R4-F1
#
_cell.length_a   1.000
_cell.length_b   1.000
_cell.length_c   1.000
_cell.angle_alpha   90.00
_cell.angle_beta   90.00
_cell.angle_gamma   90.00
#
_symmetry.space_group_name_H-M   'P 1'
#
loop_
_entity.id
_entity.type
_entity.pdbx_description
1 polymer ?
#
loop_
_entity_poly.entity_id
_entity_poly.type
_entity_poly.pdbx_seq_one_letter_code
_entity_poly.pdbx_strand_id
1 'polypeptide(L)'
;LFDKHSVPAGPVRYVEELAEDEQVLANSYAVDLDHDLTGPQRMTAPPLQMSGTPTAPQGAAPPLGRDTRKWLREVGMTDEQIEAMVADGAAYMGLAAE
;
A
#
# COMPACT_ATOMS: atom_id res chain seq x y z
N LEU A 1 36.37 -13.25 -6.87
CA LEU A 1 37.35 -12.81 -7.92
C LEU A 1 37.33 -11.30 -8.05
N PHE A 2 36.19 -10.68 -8.37
CA PHE A 2 36.09 -9.24 -8.58
C PHE A 2 36.35 -8.38 -7.33
N ASP A 3 35.84 -8.77 -6.15
CA ASP A 3 36.09 -8.03 -4.89
C ASP A 3 37.57 -7.89 -4.55
N LYS A 4 38.37 -8.94 -4.79
CA LYS A 4 39.83 -8.94 -4.55
C LYS A 4 40.57 -7.89 -5.39
N HIS A 5 39.98 -7.50 -6.51
CA HIS A 5 40.54 -6.53 -7.44
C HIS A 5 39.79 -5.19 -7.43
N SER A 6 38.89 -4.96 -6.46
CA SER A 6 38.08 -3.74 -6.33
C SER A 6 37.28 -3.39 -7.59
N VAL A 7 36.84 -4.42 -8.33
CA VAL A 7 35.99 -4.23 -9.50
C VAL A 7 34.53 -4.23 -9.04
N PRO A 8 33.77 -3.13 -9.27
CA PRO A 8 32.36 -3.09 -8.90
C PRO A 8 31.57 -4.07 -9.77
N ALA A 9 31.02 -5.10 -9.13
CA ALA A 9 30.19 -6.11 -9.76
C ALA A 9 29.06 -6.49 -8.80
N GLY A 10 27.90 -6.85 -9.35
CA GLY A 10 26.77 -7.38 -8.60
C GLY A 10 26.06 -8.46 -9.42
N PRO A 11 25.41 -9.42 -8.76
CA PRO A 11 24.64 -10.44 -9.46
C PRO A 11 23.42 -9.82 -10.17
N VAL A 12 23.08 -10.33 -11.34
CA VAL A 12 21.78 -10.07 -11.97
C VAL A 12 20.78 -11.00 -11.30
N ARG A 13 19.81 -10.43 -10.58
CA ARG A 13 18.79 -11.17 -9.84
C ARG A 13 17.42 -11.04 -10.49
N TYR A 14 16.62 -12.09 -10.35
CA TYR A 14 15.21 -12.10 -10.65
C TYR A 14 14.39 -11.52 -9.49
N VAL A 15 13.14 -11.15 -9.77
CA VAL A 15 12.28 -10.47 -8.79
C VAL A 15 11.96 -11.37 -7.61
N GLU A 16 11.82 -12.66 -7.85
CA GLU A 16 11.53 -13.70 -6.87
C GLU A 16 12.66 -13.84 -5.84
N GLU A 17 13.91 -13.63 -6.27
CA GLU A 17 15.09 -13.68 -5.40
C GLU A 17 15.18 -12.47 -4.47
N LEU A 18 14.52 -11.35 -4.82
CA LEU A 18 14.55 -10.14 -4.01
C LEU A 18 13.69 -10.24 -2.75
N ALA A 19 12.70 -11.13 -2.73
CA ALA A 19 11.79 -11.27 -1.60
C ALA A 19 12.49 -11.75 -0.30
N GLU A 20 13.60 -12.47 -0.45
CA GLU A 20 14.40 -13.03 0.65
C GLU A 20 15.80 -12.41 0.73
N ASP A 21 16.10 -11.41 -0.11
CA ASP A 21 17.41 -10.80 -0.15
C ASP A 21 17.74 -10.05 1.15
N GLU A 22 18.95 -10.29 1.68
CA GLU A 22 19.41 -9.71 2.95
C GLU A 22 19.34 -8.19 2.95
N GLN A 23 19.66 -7.54 1.83
CA GLN A 23 19.63 -6.08 1.74
C GLN A 23 18.19 -5.55 1.70
N VAL A 24 17.28 -6.24 1.00
CA VAL A 24 15.85 -5.90 0.98
C VAL A 24 15.24 -6.00 2.39
N LEU A 25 15.55 -7.08 3.11
CA LEU A 25 15.06 -7.32 4.47
C LEU A 25 15.66 -6.32 5.47
N ALA A 26 16.97 -6.08 5.41
CA ALA A 26 17.66 -5.15 6.32
C ALA A 26 17.17 -3.71 6.20
N ASN A 27 16.67 -3.31 5.02
CA ASN A 27 16.17 -1.97 4.76
C ASN A 27 14.64 -1.86 4.80
N SER A 28 13.94 -2.95 5.11
CA SER A 28 12.48 -3.02 5.10
C SER A 28 11.86 -2.58 3.77
N TYR A 29 12.48 -2.94 2.64
CA TYR A 29 12.02 -2.57 1.31
C TYR A 29 10.85 -3.43 0.79
N ALA A 30 10.55 -4.53 1.48
CA ALA A 30 9.33 -5.31 1.29
C ALA A 30 8.49 -5.23 2.57
N VAL A 31 7.18 -5.02 2.42
CA VAL A 31 6.22 -4.96 3.52
C VAL A 31 5.08 -5.93 3.25
N ASP A 32 4.65 -6.63 4.29
CA ASP A 32 3.45 -7.47 4.26
C ASP A 32 2.27 -6.64 4.79
N LEU A 33 1.23 -6.50 3.98
CA LEU A 33 0.02 -5.72 4.26
C LEU A 33 -1.20 -6.63 4.07
N ASP A 34 -2.23 -6.42 4.88
CA ASP A 34 -3.50 -7.12 4.72
C ASP A 34 -4.48 -6.22 3.97
N HIS A 35 -5.01 -6.73 2.85
CA HIS A 35 -5.98 -6.02 2.03
C HIS A 35 -7.37 -6.62 2.23
N ASP A 36 -8.34 -5.78 2.60
CA ASP A 36 -9.71 -6.18 2.99
C ASP A 36 -10.38 -7.20 2.05
N LEU A 37 -10.11 -7.15 0.74
CA LEU A 37 -10.70 -8.08 -0.25
C LEU A 37 -9.82 -9.27 -0.64
N THR A 38 -8.50 -9.12 -0.60
CA THR A 38 -7.56 -10.06 -1.22
C THR A 38 -6.64 -10.71 -0.21
N GLY A 39 -6.74 -10.31 1.07
CA GLY A 39 -5.98 -10.83 2.18
C GLY A 39 -4.52 -10.37 2.17
N PRO A 40 -3.60 -11.19 2.69
CA PRO A 40 -2.19 -10.83 2.83
C PRO A 40 -1.52 -10.64 1.47
N GLN A 41 -0.84 -9.51 1.30
CA GLN A 41 -0.09 -9.13 0.12
C GLN A 41 1.27 -8.57 0.50
N ARG A 42 2.29 -8.96 -0.27
CA ARG A 42 3.62 -8.39 -0.15
C ARG A 42 3.80 -7.27 -1.17
N MET A 43 4.15 -6.09 -0.69
CA MET A 43 4.30 -4.87 -1.50
C MET A 43 5.68 -4.25 -1.29
N THR A 44 6.13 -3.44 -2.26
CA THR A 44 7.35 -2.64 -2.13
C THR A 44 7.10 -1.45 -1.18
N ALA A 45 7.91 -1.32 -0.15
CA ALA A 45 7.89 -0.17 0.74
C ALA A 45 8.56 1.05 0.09
N PRO A 46 8.35 2.27 0.61
CA PRO A 46 9.06 3.45 0.14
C PRO A 46 10.59 3.24 0.19
N PRO A 47 11.32 3.40 -0.94
CA PRO A 47 12.75 3.09 -0.99
C PRO A 47 13.62 4.13 -0.27
N LEU A 48 13.07 5.34 -0.05
CA LEU A 48 13.78 6.43 0.61
C LEU A 48 13.51 6.41 2.11
N GLN A 49 14.56 6.31 2.90
CA GLN A 49 14.50 6.50 4.35
C GLN A 49 14.82 7.96 4.68
N MET A 50 13.93 8.61 5.42
CA MET A 50 14.06 10.02 5.80
C MET A 50 14.10 10.14 7.34
N SER A 51 15.03 10.91 7.87
CA SER A 51 15.17 11.08 9.33
C SER A 51 14.17 12.06 9.93
N GLY A 52 13.80 13.13 9.20
CA GLY A 52 12.87 14.16 9.68
C GLY A 52 11.39 13.79 9.49
N THR A 53 11.09 13.07 8.41
CA THR A 53 9.73 12.60 8.08
C THR A 53 9.81 11.14 7.64
N PRO A 54 10.01 10.19 8.57
CA PRO A 54 10.13 8.78 8.23
C PRO A 54 8.99 8.33 7.33
N THR A 55 9.35 7.68 6.23
CA THR A 55 8.40 7.10 5.30
C THR A 55 7.95 5.76 5.85
N ALA A 56 6.66 5.49 5.77
CA ALA A 56 6.09 4.21 6.19
C ALA A 56 4.88 3.87 5.32
N PRO A 57 4.71 2.60 4.94
CA PRO A 57 3.45 2.11 4.38
C PRO A 57 2.31 2.38 5.38
N GLN A 58 1.19 2.93 4.90
CA GLN A 58 0.06 3.30 5.75
C GLN A 58 -1.06 2.24 5.79
N GLY A 59 -0.87 1.13 5.08
CA GLY A 59 -1.88 0.08 4.90
C GLY A 59 -1.97 -0.34 3.43
N ALA A 60 -2.71 -1.41 3.17
CA ALA A 60 -3.06 -1.79 1.81
C ALA A 60 -3.97 -0.76 1.15
N ALA A 61 -4.06 -0.80 -0.17
CA ALA A 61 -4.98 0.06 -0.90
C ALA A 61 -6.42 -0.18 -0.43
N PRO A 62 -7.24 0.87 -0.23
CA PRO A 62 -8.63 0.69 0.12
C PRO A 62 -9.41 0.05 -1.05
N PRO A 63 -10.37 -0.84 -0.75
CA PRO A 63 -11.36 -1.27 -1.73
C PRO A 63 -12.12 -0.08 -2.34
N LEU A 64 -12.62 -0.30 -3.56
CA LEU A 64 -13.50 0.67 -4.22
C LEU A 64 -14.66 1.03 -3.30
N GLY A 65 -14.81 2.33 -3.02
CA GLY A 65 -15.92 2.85 -2.25
C GLY A 65 -15.83 2.69 -0.72
N ARG A 66 -14.72 2.17 -0.16
CA ARG A 66 -14.54 1.99 1.30
C ARG A 66 -14.81 3.28 2.08
N ASP A 67 -14.21 4.37 1.63
CA ASP A 67 -14.24 5.65 2.36
C ASP A 67 -15.31 6.64 1.83
N THR A 68 -16.17 6.24 0.87
CA THR A 68 -17.13 7.16 0.23
C THR A 68 -18.03 7.85 1.26
N ARG A 69 -18.64 7.09 2.18
CA ARG A 69 -19.53 7.64 3.22
C ARG A 69 -18.78 8.60 4.16
N LYS A 70 -17.54 8.26 4.54
CA LYS A 70 -16.71 9.10 5.41
C LYS A 70 -16.50 10.47 4.78
N TRP A 71 -16.05 10.51 3.52
CA TRP A 71 -15.74 11.77 2.84
C TRP A 71 -17.00 12.59 2.50
N LEU A 72 -18.12 11.94 2.13
CA LEU A 72 -19.37 12.66 1.88
C LEU A 72 -19.94 13.31 3.16
N ARG A 73 -19.82 12.64 4.32
CA ARG A 73 -20.17 13.24 5.61
C ARG A 73 -19.24 14.39 5.98
N GLU A 74 -17.94 14.24 5.72
CA GLU A 74 -16.93 15.26 6.05
C GLU A 74 -17.15 16.57 5.29
N VAL A 75 -17.70 16.51 4.07
CA VAL A 75 -18.09 17.71 3.30
C VAL A 75 -19.48 18.24 3.64
N GLY A 76 -20.17 17.68 4.64
CA GLY A 76 -21.42 18.18 5.19
C GLY A 76 -22.70 17.58 4.60
N MET A 77 -22.62 16.46 3.88
CA MET A 77 -23.84 15.77 3.40
C MET A 77 -24.50 14.98 4.52
N THR A 78 -25.84 14.99 4.56
CA THR A 78 -26.61 14.18 5.50
C THR A 78 -26.67 12.72 5.06
N ASP A 79 -26.97 11.83 6.00
CA ASP A 79 -27.13 10.40 5.69
C ASP A 79 -28.24 10.18 4.65
N GLU A 80 -29.34 10.93 4.72
CA GLU A 80 -30.42 10.82 3.73
C GLU A 80 -29.98 11.23 2.33
N GLN A 81 -29.14 12.25 2.20
CA GLN A 81 -28.60 12.68 0.90
C GLN A 81 -27.64 11.64 0.32
N ILE A 82 -26.79 11.06 1.18
CA ILE A 82 -25.84 10.03 0.78
C ILE A 82 -26.58 8.79 0.29
N GLU A 83 -27.57 8.30 1.05
CA GLU A 83 -28.38 7.14 0.65
C GLU A 83 -29.16 7.39 -0.64
N ALA A 84 -29.65 8.62 -0.86
CA ALA A 84 -30.29 8.99 -2.13
C ALA A 84 -29.32 8.94 -3.33
N MET A 85 -28.09 9.42 -3.17
CA MET A 85 -27.06 9.33 -4.22
C MET A 85 -26.66 7.88 -4.53
N VAL A 86 -26.64 7.02 -3.52
CA VAL A 86 -26.36 5.59 -3.69
C VAL A 86 -27.51 4.91 -4.44
N ALA A 87 -28.75 5.22 -4.07
CA ALA A 87 -29.94 4.68 -4.75
C ALA A 87 -30.04 5.11 -6.22
N ASP A 88 -29.62 6.33 -6.56
CA ASP A 88 -29.58 6.86 -7.93
C ASP A 88 -28.34 6.42 -8.73
N GLY A 89 -27.40 5.70 -8.09
CA GLY A 89 -26.14 5.24 -8.70
C GLY A 89 -25.09 6.35 -8.90
N ALA A 90 -25.34 7.56 -8.39
CA ALA A 90 -24.38 8.67 -8.40
C ALA A 90 -23.21 8.45 -7.43
N ALA A 91 -23.38 7.60 -6.42
CA ALA A 91 -22.32 7.19 -5.49
C ALA A 91 -22.30 5.66 -5.30
N TYR A 92 -21.11 5.11 -5.08
CA TYR A 92 -20.93 3.68 -4.76
C TYR A 92 -20.44 3.50 -3.33
N MET A 93 -21.17 2.69 -2.55
CA MET A 93 -20.76 2.23 -1.23
C MET A 93 -20.01 0.91 -1.38
N GLY A 94 -18.73 0.93 -1.05
CA GLY A 94 -17.93 -0.28 -0.99
C GLY A 94 -18.33 -1.18 0.18
N LEU A 95 -17.73 -2.38 0.21
CA LEU A 95 -17.77 -3.21 1.41
C LEU A 95 -17.17 -2.39 2.56
N ALA A 96 -17.97 -2.15 3.60
CA ALA A 96 -17.46 -1.56 4.83
C ALA A 96 -16.42 -2.54 5.41
N ALA A 97 -15.23 -2.05 5.71
CA ALA A 97 -14.41 -2.69 6.72
C ALA A 97 -15.21 -2.58 8.03
N GLU A 98 -15.51 -3.71 8.67
CA GLU A 98 -16.20 -3.78 9.95
C GLU A 98 -15.55 -2.88 11.02
#